data_AF-A0A3D1A553-F1
#
_entry.id   AF-A0A3D1A553-F1
#
_cell.length_a   1.000
_cell.length_b   1.000
_cell.length_c   1.000
_cell.angle_alpha   90.00
_cell.angle_beta   90.00
_cell.angle_gamma   90.00
#
_symmetry.space_group_name_H-M   'P 1'
#
loop_
_entity.id
_entity.type
_entity.pdbx_description
1 polymer ?
#
loop_
_entity_poly.entity_id
_entity_poly.type
_entity_poly.pdbx_seq_one_letter_code
_entity_poly.pdbx_strand_id
1 'polypeptide(L)'
;MPYDNDGNVHSKPHNGLPKKPAGYYLEYTLIVPNRPTGSGPEPVVIGGVTYMAGPVQSFRGAERLMIGEGREVYYTPDHYSTFIYLDIVR
;
A
#
# COMPACT_ATOMS: atom_id res chain seq x y z
N MET A 1 -13.43 6.62 -5.66
CA MET A 1 -12.60 5.89 -4.68
C MET A 1 -13.16 6.15 -3.28
N PRO A 2 -12.94 5.27 -2.30
CA PRO A 2 -13.53 5.40 -0.96
C PRO A 2 -12.99 6.56 -0.11
N TYR A 3 -11.78 7.07 -0.42
CA TYR A 3 -11.20 8.22 0.29
C TYR A 3 -10.73 9.30 -0.68
N ASP A 4 -10.80 10.56 -0.26
CA ASP A 4 -10.42 11.73 -1.08
C ASP A 4 -8.96 11.72 -1.52
N ASN A 5 -8.09 11.02 -0.78
CA ASN A 5 -6.67 10.92 -1.10
C ASN A 5 -6.35 9.83 -2.14
N ASP A 6 -7.30 8.95 -2.45
CA ASP A 6 -7.07 7.87 -3.39
C ASP A 6 -6.93 8.42 -4.82
N GLY A 7 -5.85 8.03 -5.49
CA GLY A 7 -5.46 8.56 -6.80
C GLY A 7 -4.54 9.78 -6.71
N ASN A 8 -4.16 10.23 -5.52
CA ASN A 8 -3.17 11.29 -5.39
C ASN A 8 -1.79 10.84 -5.84
N VAL A 9 -1.04 11.78 -6.41
CA VAL A 9 0.37 11.60 -6.71
C VAL A 9 1.12 11.38 -5.41
N HIS A 10 1.80 10.24 -5.32
CA HIS A 10 2.72 9.98 -4.26
C HIS A 10 4.02 10.74 -4.52
N SER A 11 4.26 11.77 -3.71
CA SER A 11 5.35 12.73 -3.90
C SER A 11 6.56 12.49 -3.00
N LYS A 12 6.42 11.64 -1.98
CA LYS A 12 7.47 11.39 -1.00
C LYS A 12 8.32 10.19 -1.44
N PRO A 13 9.65 10.27 -1.39
CA PRO A 13 10.48 9.10 -1.57
C PRO A 13 10.39 8.21 -0.32
N HIS A 14 10.26 6.90 -0.54
CA HIS A 14 10.33 5.91 0.53
C HIS A 14 11.37 4.83 0.19
N ASN A 15 12.02 4.28 1.21
CA ASN A 15 12.90 3.13 1.02
C ASN A 15 12.07 1.92 0.57
N GLY A 16 12.59 1.15 -0.40
CA GLY A 16 11.90 -0.02 -0.95
C GLY A 16 10.97 0.29 -2.14
N LEU A 17 10.57 1.55 -2.34
CA LEU A 17 9.90 1.99 -3.56
C LEU A 17 10.93 2.54 -4.56
N PRO A 18 11.01 2.06 -5.81
CA PRO A 18 11.99 2.57 -6.77
C PRO A 18 11.83 4.07 -7.03
N LYS A 19 12.93 4.82 -7.00
CA LYS A 19 12.94 6.26 -7.29
C LYS A 19 12.54 6.52 -8.74
N LYS A 20 11.46 7.26 -8.94
CA LYS A 20 10.91 7.66 -10.25
C LYS A 20 10.57 9.16 -10.22
N PRO A 21 10.36 9.81 -11.38
CA PRO A 21 9.94 11.20 -11.45
C PRO A 21 8.63 11.46 -10.69
N ALA A 22 8.42 12.73 -10.28
CA ALA A 22 7.16 13.14 -9.67
C ALA A 22 5.97 12.84 -10.60
N GLY A 23 4.85 12.37 -10.04
CA GLY A 23 3.67 11.96 -10.82
C GLY A 23 3.67 10.50 -11.26
N TYR A 24 4.79 9.77 -11.10
CA TYR A 24 4.88 8.39 -11.58
C TYR A 24 3.97 7.42 -10.82
N TYR A 25 3.91 7.53 -9.49
CA TYR A 25 3.09 6.66 -8.64
C TYR A 25 1.84 7.39 -8.16
N LEU A 26 0.69 6.72 -8.31
CA LEU A 26 -0.55 7.08 -7.64
C LEU A 26 -0.76 6.18 -6.43
N GLU A 27 -1.26 6.73 -5.32
CA GLU A 27 -1.58 5.95 -4.12
C GLU A 27 -3.07 5.62 -4.03
N TYR A 28 -3.39 4.43 -3.54
CA TYR A 28 -4.77 4.01 -3.28
C TYR A 28 -4.84 3.28 -1.96
N THR A 29 -5.87 3.58 -1.18
CA THR A 29 -6.16 2.87 0.06
C THR A 29 -6.65 1.45 -0.24
N LEU A 30 -6.00 0.44 0.35
CA LEU A 30 -6.49 -0.94 0.33
C LEU A 30 -7.29 -1.18 1.60
N ILE A 31 -8.62 -1.25 1.47
CA ILE A 31 -9.50 -1.54 2.61
C ILE A 31 -9.37 -3.02 2.96
N VAL A 32 -8.88 -3.30 4.17
CA VAL A 32 -8.86 -4.66 4.72
C VAL A 32 -10.15 -4.89 5.52
N PRO A 33 -11.02 -5.82 5.10
CA PRO A 33 -12.25 -6.11 5.83
C PRO A 33 -11.97 -6.54 7.27
N ASN A 34 -12.86 -6.17 8.19
CA ASN A 34 -12.80 -6.55 9.60
C ASN A 34 -11.57 -6.06 10.38
N ARG A 35 -10.89 -4.99 9.90
CA ARG A 35 -9.82 -4.31 10.64
C ARG A 35 -10.17 -2.87 10.99
N PRO A 36 -10.93 -2.65 12.08
CA PRO A 36 -11.24 -1.31 12.54
C PRO A 36 -10.03 -0.57 13.08
N THR A 37 -10.13 0.75 13.20
CA THR A 37 -9.15 1.60 13.91
C THR A 37 -8.87 1.03 15.31
N GLY A 38 -7.58 0.95 15.68
CA GLY A 38 -7.12 0.36 16.93
C GLY A 38 -6.72 -1.11 16.81
N SER A 39 -6.98 -1.77 15.67
CA SER A 39 -6.47 -3.11 15.41
C SER A 39 -4.94 -3.14 15.43
N GLY A 40 -4.36 -4.16 16.07
CA GLY A 40 -2.92 -4.38 16.11
C GLY A 40 -2.33 -4.79 14.75
N PRO A 41 -1.00 -5.02 14.72
CA PRO A 41 -0.35 -5.67 13.60
C PRO A 41 -0.93 -7.07 13.35
N GLU A 42 -1.00 -7.50 12.10
CA GLU A 42 -1.49 -8.83 11.73
C GLU A 42 -0.69 -9.43 10.56
N PRO A 43 -0.64 -10.77 10.44
CA PRO A 43 0.01 -11.42 9.30
C PRO A 43 -0.82 -11.29 8.02
N VAL A 44 -0.15 -11.01 6.90
CA VAL A 44 -0.73 -11.01 5.55
C VAL A 44 0.09 -11.95 4.67
N VAL A 45 -0.56 -12.83 3.91
CA VAL A 45 0.11 -13.78 3.02
C VAL A 45 0.00 -13.29 1.58
N ILE A 46 1.14 -13.15 0.89
CA ILE A 46 1.24 -12.73 -0.51
C ILE A 46 2.17 -13.68 -1.25
N GLY A 47 1.67 -14.34 -2.29
CA GLY A 47 2.47 -15.31 -3.07
C GLY A 47 3.04 -16.45 -2.23
N GLY A 48 2.38 -16.82 -1.12
CA GLY A 48 2.85 -17.83 -0.17
C GLY A 48 3.89 -17.34 0.85
N VAL A 49 4.29 -16.07 0.79
CA VAL A 49 5.17 -15.44 1.77
C VAL A 49 4.34 -14.67 2.79
N THR A 50 4.62 -14.86 4.07
CA THR A 50 3.98 -14.11 5.16
C THR A 50 4.73 -12.82 5.44
N TYR A 51 3.99 -11.71 5.39
CA TYR A 51 4.40 -10.38 5.78
C TYR A 51 3.60 -9.92 7.00
N MET A 52 3.98 -8.80 7.59
CA MET A 52 3.25 -8.20 8.70
C MET A 52 2.66 -6.86 8.27
N ALA A 53 1.34 -6.73 8.40
CA ALA A 53 0.67 -5.45 8.32
C ALA A 53 0.85 -4.66 9.62
N GLY A 54 1.00 -3.35 9.45
CA GLY A 54 1.14 -2.42 10.56
C GLY A 54 -0.17 -2.26 11.34
N PRO A 55 -0.13 -1.64 12.53
CA PRO A 55 -1.34 -1.34 13.28
C PRO A 55 -2.23 -0.32 12.55
N VAL A 56 -3.55 -0.41 12.76
CA VAL A 56 -4.54 0.48 12.14
C VAL A 56 -4.68 1.74 12.98
N GLN A 57 -3.92 2.78 12.63
CA GLN A 57 -3.88 4.05 13.37
C GLN A 57 -4.93 5.07 12.91
N SER A 58 -5.62 4.82 11.79
CA SER A 58 -6.62 5.73 11.24
C SER A 58 -7.75 4.97 10.56
N PHE A 59 -8.84 5.67 10.24
CA PHE A 59 -10.00 5.13 9.52
C PHE A 59 -9.69 4.67 8.08
N ARG A 60 -8.51 5.01 7.54
CA ARG A 60 -8.01 4.55 6.23
C ARG A 60 -7.11 3.31 6.33
N GLY A 61 -6.78 2.86 7.54
CA GLY A 61 -5.76 1.83 7.74
C GLY A 61 -4.36 2.23 7.28
N ALA A 62 -3.45 1.26 7.32
CA ALA A 62 -2.04 1.41 6.96
C ALA A 62 -1.76 1.02 5.50
N GLU A 63 -2.68 0.29 4.89
CA GLU A 63 -2.47 -0.47 3.66
C GLU A 63 -2.68 0.39 2.42
N ARG A 64 -1.70 0.41 1.51
CA ARG A 64 -1.82 1.14 0.24
C ARG A 64 -1.34 0.30 -0.94
N LEU A 65 -1.92 0.58 -2.11
CA LEU A 65 -1.37 0.21 -3.40
C LEU A 65 -0.73 1.44 -4.04
N MET A 66 0.47 1.27 -4.58
CA MET A 66 1.18 2.24 -5.39
C MET A 66 1.14 1.76 -6.83
N ILE A 67 0.49 2.50 -7.72
CA ILE A 67 0.38 2.13 -9.13
C ILE A 67 1.27 3.07 -9.94
N GLY A 68 2.32 2.51 -10.55
CA GLY A 68 3.28 3.21 -11.41
C GLY A 68 2.92 3.07 -12.88
N GLU A 69 2.58 4.18 -13.55
CA GLU A 69 2.19 4.25 -14.98
C GLU A 69 1.28 3.10 -15.48
N GLY A 70 0.46 2.52 -14.61
CA GLY A 70 -0.43 1.40 -14.90
C GLY A 70 0.23 0.04 -15.18
N ARG A 71 1.53 -0.10 -14.93
CA ARG A 71 2.29 -1.35 -15.20
C ARG A 71 2.96 -1.94 -13.97
N GLU A 72 3.37 -1.10 -13.03
CA GLU A 72 4.02 -1.54 -11.79
C GLU A 72 3.03 -1.35 -10.64
N VAL A 73 2.81 -2.39 -9.83
CA VAL A 73 1.99 -2.29 -8.62
C VAL A 73 2.83 -2.71 -7.42
N TYR A 74 2.85 -1.86 -6.40
CA TYR A 74 3.45 -2.18 -5.11
C TYR A 74 2.39 -2.12 -4.03
N TYR A 75 2.41 -3.10 -3.14
CA TYR A 75 1.63 -3.07 -1.91
C TYR A 75 2.51 -2.64 -0.75
N THR A 76 2.02 -1.73 0.09
CA THR A 76 2.61 -1.42 1.39
C THR A 76 1.63 -1.81 2.50
N PRO A 77 1.97 -2.77 3.37
CA PRO A 77 1.10 -3.24 4.44
C PRO A 77 1.18 -2.39 5.71
N ASP A 78 2.11 -1.44 5.77
CA ASP A 78 2.60 -0.84 7.01
C ASP A 78 2.86 0.67 6.85
N HIS A 79 2.02 1.32 6.05
CA HIS A 79 2.02 2.76 5.85
C HIS A 79 3.39 3.27 5.33
N TYR A 80 3.78 2.75 4.16
CA TYR A 80 4.95 3.13 3.38
C TYR A 80 6.31 2.78 4.00
N SER A 81 6.33 1.83 4.95
CA SER A 81 7.58 1.39 5.59
C SER A 81 8.23 0.25 4.80
N THR A 82 7.42 -0.67 4.27
CA THR A 82 7.83 -1.73 3.35
C THR A 82 6.99 -1.71 2.08
N PHE A 83 7.59 -2.15 0.97
CA PHE A 83 6.94 -2.26 -0.32
C PHE A 83 7.16 -3.66 -0.90
N ILE A 84 6.08 -4.27 -1.36
CA ILE A 84 6.03 -5.60 -1.93
C ILE A 84 5.59 -5.44 -3.38
N TYR A 85 6.44 -5.81 -4.33
CA TYR A 85 6.07 -5.81 -5.74
C TYR A 85 4.99 -6.88 -5.99
N LEU A 86 3.92 -6.49 -6.68
CA LEU A 86 2.86 -7.38 -7.09
C LEU A 86 2.95 -7.63 -8.59
N ASP A 87 3.13 -8.89 -8.95
CA ASP A 87 2.99 -9.32 -10.34
C ASP A 87 1.52 -9.66 -10.61
N ILE A 88 0.93 -9.00 -11.61
CA ILE A 88 -0.46 -9.25 -12.00
C ILE A 88 -0.46 -10.41 -12.99
N VAL A 89 -0.71 -11.61 -12.47
CA VAL A 89 -0.88 -12.81 -13.29
C VAL A 89 -2.19 -12.70 -14.07
N ARG A 90 -2.14 -12.93 -15.39
CA ARG A 90 -3.30 -13.04 -16.28
C ARG A 90 -3.47 -14.47 -16.76
#